data_AF-A0A925LAK3-F1
#
_entry.id   AF-A0A925LAK3-F1
#
_cell.length_a   1.000
_cell.length_b   1.000
_cell.length_c   1.000
_cell.angle_alpha   90.00
_cell.angle_beta   90.00
_cell.angle_gamma   90.00
#
_symmetry.space_group_name_H-M   'P 1'
#
loop_
_entity.id
_entity.type
_entity.pdbx_description
1 polymer ?
#
loop_
_entity_poly.entity_id
_entity_poly.type
_entity_poly.pdbx_seq_one_letter_code
_entity_poly.pdbx_strand_id
1 'polypeptide(L)'
;LADSPRQRSVLDEAARKAGWSRPLPAGHARGIALSTVRDVVAAHVAEISLDDNGASHVHRIVEVIDCGDGEPNPAHAQWASAGAAMAIANASAALQARLSLQGAQA
;
A
#
# COMPACT_ATOMS: atom_id res chain seq x y z
N LEU A 1 8.87 -13.47 4.19
CA LEU A 1 9.79 -12.36 4.51
C LEU A 1 10.74 -12.66 5.69
N ALA A 2 10.71 -13.84 6.32
CA ALA A 2 11.64 -14.15 7.42
C ALA A 2 13.12 -14.08 6.97
N ASP A 3 13.40 -14.48 5.73
CA ASP A 3 14.75 -14.49 5.16
C ASP A 3 15.12 -13.20 4.40
N SER A 4 14.29 -12.14 4.53
CA SER A 4 14.47 -10.88 3.81
C SER A 4 14.37 -9.66 4.74
N PRO A 5 15.41 -9.38 5.53
CA PRO A 5 15.34 -8.37 6.59
C PRO A 5 15.10 -6.94 6.07
N ARG A 6 15.70 -6.55 4.93
CA ARG A 6 15.48 -5.22 4.32
C ARG A 6 14.03 -5.01 3.88
N GLN A 7 13.47 -6.00 3.19
CA GLN A 7 12.07 -6.00 2.75
C GLN A 7 11.10 -5.92 3.92
N ARG A 8 11.39 -6.66 5.00
CA ARG A 8 10.58 -6.58 6.23
C ARG A 8 10.66 -5.20 6.86
N SER A 9 11.88 -4.65 6.99
CA SER A 9 12.07 -3.31 7.57
C SER A 9 11.31 -2.23 6.81
N VAL A 10 11.35 -2.24 5.47
CA VAL A 10 10.64 -1.28 4.62
C VAL A 10 9.13 -1.44 4.74
N LEU A 11 8.63 -2.68 4.72
CA LEU A 11 7.21 -2.98 4.87
C LEU A 11 6.67 -2.53 6.23
N ASP A 12 7.39 -2.87 7.31
CA ASP A 12 7.01 -2.55 8.68
C ASP A 12 7.01 -1.04 8.91
N GLU A 13 8.01 -0.33 8.37
CA GLU A 13 8.08 1.13 8.46
C GLU A 13 6.95 1.81 7.67
N ALA A 14 6.62 1.30 6.47
CA ALA A 14 5.49 1.80 5.70
C ALA A 14 4.16 1.58 6.44
N ALA A 15 3.95 0.37 6.98
CA ALA A 15 2.78 0.05 7.80
C ALA A 15 2.69 0.96 9.03
N ARG A 16 3.81 1.20 9.73
CA ARG A 16 3.87 2.08 10.90
C ARG A 16 3.54 3.53 10.54
N LYS A 17 4.15 4.10 9.49
CA LYS A 17 3.89 5.48 9.02
C LYS A 17 2.48 5.66 8.45
N ALA A 18 1.90 4.61 7.88
CA ALA A 18 0.50 4.60 7.48
C ALA A 18 -0.45 4.48 8.69
N GLY A 19 0.06 3.94 9.81
CA GLY A 19 -0.73 3.60 10.98
C GLY A 19 -1.66 2.43 10.70
N TRP A 20 -1.10 1.36 10.13
CA TRP A 20 -1.79 0.15 9.66
C TRP A 20 -2.78 -0.41 10.69
N SER A 21 -2.42 -0.40 11.97
CA SER A 21 -3.25 -0.91 13.06
C SER A 21 -4.35 0.05 13.54
N ARG A 22 -4.42 1.28 13.01
CA ARG A 22 -5.47 2.23 13.36
C ARG A 22 -6.76 1.89 12.60
N PRO A 23 -7.93 1.98 13.25
CA PRO A 23 -9.20 1.78 12.56
C PRO A 23 -9.37 2.83 11.46
N LEU A 24 -9.99 2.39 10.36
CA LEU A 24 -10.34 3.24 9.23
C LEU A 24 -11.77 3.76 9.36
N PRO A 25 -12.09 4.93 8.78
CA PRO A 25 -13.48 5.37 8.62
C PRO A 25 -14.34 4.32 7.91
N ALA A 26 -15.67 4.39 8.12
CA ALA A 26 -16.59 3.54 7.38
C ALA A 26 -16.46 3.79 5.86
N GLY A 27 -16.50 2.73 5.06
CA GLY A 27 -16.32 2.83 3.61
C GLY A 27 -14.86 3.05 3.16
N HIS A 28 -13.89 3.14 4.08
CA HIS A 28 -12.48 3.20 3.74
C HIS A 28 -11.83 1.82 3.81
N ALA A 29 -10.82 1.63 2.97
CA ALA A 29 -9.91 0.49 3.01
C ALA A 29 -8.47 0.94 2.84
N ARG A 30 -7.55 0.09 3.29
CA ARG A 30 -6.13 0.31 3.15
C ARG A 30 -5.46 -0.93 2.57
N GLY A 31 -4.67 -0.73 1.54
CA GLY A 31 -3.89 -1.76 0.88
C GLY A 31 -2.40 -1.47 1.05
N ILE A 32 -1.60 -2.51 1.18
CA ILE A 32 -0.13 -2.41 1.20
C ILE A 32 0.44 -3.23 0.05
N ALA A 33 1.50 -2.71 -0.56
CA ALA A 33 2.28 -3.39 -1.58
C ALA A 33 3.77 -3.22 -1.29
N LEU A 34 4.56 -4.22 -1.66
CA LEU A 34 6.01 -4.20 -1.62
C LEU A 34 6.52 -4.41 -3.05
N SER A 35 7.47 -3.60 -3.49
CA SER A 35 8.18 -3.77 -4.74
C SER A 35 9.69 -3.84 -4.50
N THR A 36 10.39 -4.58 -5.34
CA THR A 36 11.84 -4.67 -5.33
C THR A 36 12.33 -4.60 -6.76
N VAL A 37 13.19 -3.63 -7.05
CA VAL A 37 13.80 -3.44 -8.38
C VAL A 37 15.30 -3.34 -8.17
N ARG A 38 16.04 -4.35 -8.63
CA ARG A 38 17.47 -4.52 -8.31
C ARG A 38 17.67 -4.50 -6.79
N ASP A 39 18.48 -3.59 -6.26
CA ASP A 39 18.78 -3.47 -4.82
C ASP A 39 17.89 -2.45 -4.09
N VAL A 40 16.94 -1.84 -4.80
CA VAL A 40 15.99 -0.87 -4.24
C VAL A 40 14.73 -1.60 -3.80
N VAL A 41 14.31 -1.35 -2.56
CA VAL A 41 13.10 -1.92 -1.97
C VAL A 41 12.15 -0.79 -1.62
N ALA A 42 10.90 -0.89 -2.04
CA ALA A 42 9.88 0.10 -1.71
C ALA A 42 8.61 -0.57 -1.17
N ALA A 43 7.94 0.08 -0.23
CA ALA A 43 6.61 -0.29 0.22
C ALA A 43 5.66 0.89 0.13
N HIS A 44 4.43 0.61 -0.30
CA HIS A 44 3.38 1.58 -0.55
C HIS A 44 2.15 1.21 0.24
N VAL A 45 1.55 2.18 0.90
CA VAL A 45 0.28 2.03 1.59
C VAL A 45 -0.70 3.06 1.06
N ALA A 46 -1.76 2.59 0.43
CA ALA A 46 -2.84 3.44 -0.08
C ALA A 46 -4.05 3.32 0.83
N GLU A 47 -4.59 4.44 1.27
CA GLU A 47 -5.92 4.54 1.88
C GLU A 47 -6.88 5.10 0.86
N ILE A 48 -7.97 4.36 0.63
CA ILE A 48 -8.97 4.70 -0.38
C ILE A 48 -10.39 4.54 0.16
N SER A 49 -11.35 5.15 -0.52
CA SER A 49 -12.78 4.83 -0.41
C SER A 49 -13.36 4.54 -1.79
N LEU A 50 -14.57 3.97 -1.84
CA LEU A 50 -15.38 3.93 -3.06
C LEU A 50 -16.48 4.98 -2.95
N ASP A 51 -16.84 5.62 -4.05
CA ASP A 51 -18.09 6.37 -4.14
C ASP A 51 -19.28 5.45 -4.50
N ASP A 52 -20.48 6.04 -4.57
CA ASP A 52 -21.73 5.33 -4.86
C ASP A 52 -21.72 4.63 -6.24
N ASN A 53 -20.85 5.06 -7.16
CA ASN A 53 -20.68 4.46 -8.48
C ASN A 53 -19.58 3.39 -8.51
N GLY A 54 -18.96 3.09 -7.37
CA GLY A 54 -17.87 2.14 -7.25
C GLY A 54 -16.52 2.67 -7.74
N ALA A 55 -16.38 3.98 -7.98
CA ALA A 55 -15.12 4.59 -8.33
C ALA A 55 -14.24 4.79 -7.09
N SER A 56 -12.95 4.47 -7.20
CA SER A 56 -12.00 4.58 -6.10
C SER A 56 -11.46 5.99 -5.94
N HIS A 57 -11.55 6.52 -4.72
CA HIS A 57 -10.95 7.80 -4.32
C HIS A 57 -9.76 7.54 -3.41
N VAL A 58 -8.59 8.07 -3.79
CA VAL A 58 -7.36 7.95 -2.99
C VAL A 58 -7.28 9.12 -2.01
N HIS A 59 -7.28 8.81 -0.72
CA HIS A 59 -7.14 9.81 0.35
C HIS A 59 -5.69 10.08 0.72
N ARG A 60 -4.89 9.02 0.74
CA ARG A 60 -3.49 9.11 1.17
C ARG A 60 -2.67 7.96 0.61
N ILE A 61 -1.45 8.28 0.19
CA ILE A 61 -0.41 7.29 -0.11
C ILE A 61 0.77 7.55 0.83
N VAL A 62 1.27 6.49 1.45
CA VAL A 62 2.55 6.48 2.17
C VAL A 62 3.49 5.59 1.42
N GLU A 63 4.69 6.10 1.16
CA GLU A 63 5.74 5.38 0.48
C GLU A 63 7.01 5.41 1.32
N VAL A 64 7.65 4.25 1.45
CA VAL A 64 8.96 4.09 2.07
C VAL A 64 9.85 3.40 1.07
N ILE A 65 11.02 3.99 0.79
CA ILE A 65 11.99 3.48 -0.16
C ILE A 65 13.32 3.31 0.56
N ASP A 66 13.91 2.13 0.45
CA ASP A 66 15.29 1.83 0.77
C ASP A 66 16.08 1.74 -0.54
N CYS A 67 16.93 2.74 -0.79
CA CYS A 67 17.76 2.85 -1.98
C CYS A 67 18.97 1.89 -2.00
N GLY A 68 19.20 1.12 -0.93
CA GLY A 68 20.42 0.35 -0.74
C GLY A 68 21.65 1.23 -0.57
N ASP A 69 22.83 0.63 -0.82
CA ASP A 69 24.12 1.30 -0.65
C ASP A 69 24.50 2.21 -1.84
N GLY A 70 23.62 2.34 -2.84
CA GLY A 70 23.83 3.17 -4.03
C GLY A 70 23.54 4.65 -3.79
N GLU A 71 24.12 5.51 -4.64
CA GLU A 71 23.85 6.95 -4.62
C GLU A 71 22.36 7.23 -4.88
N PRO A 72 21.70 8.15 -4.15
CA PRO A 72 20.30 8.50 -4.37
C PRO A 72 20.03 8.93 -5.82
N ASN A 73 19.30 8.11 -6.58
CA ASN A 73 19.00 8.36 -7.99
C ASN A 73 17.52 8.75 -8.19
N PRO A 74 17.20 9.86 -8.90
CA PRO A 74 15.83 10.24 -9.25
C PRO A 74 15.02 9.13 -9.96
N ALA A 75 15.68 8.24 -10.70
CA ALA A 75 15.05 7.07 -11.31
C ALA A 75 14.43 6.11 -10.28
N HIS A 76 14.95 6.06 -9.05
CA HIS A 76 14.40 5.23 -7.97
C HIS A 76 12.97 5.66 -7.59
N ALA A 77 12.71 6.97 -7.53
CA ALA A 77 11.36 7.49 -7.29
C ALA A 77 10.40 7.12 -8.44
N GLN A 78 10.91 7.10 -9.68
CA GLN A 78 10.12 6.72 -10.84
C GLN A 78 9.77 5.22 -10.85
N TRP A 79 10.71 4.34 -10.49
CA TRP A 79 10.46 2.90 -10.37
C TRP A 79 9.49 2.56 -9.23
N ALA A 80 9.54 3.33 -8.14
CA ALA A 80 8.70 3.09 -6.99
C ALA A 80 7.22 3.45 -7.27
N SER A 81 6.93 4.38 -8.20
CA SER A 81 5.56 4.78 -8.56
C SER A 81 4.65 3.64 -9.05
N ALA A 82 5.20 2.57 -9.62
CA ALA A 82 4.42 1.40 -10.05
C ALA A 82 3.77 0.64 -8.87
N GLY A 83 4.38 0.68 -7.68
CA GLY A 83 3.84 0.02 -6.48
C GLY A 83 2.59 0.70 -5.92
N ALA A 84 2.42 2.00 -6.17
CA ALA A 84 1.26 2.76 -5.73
C ALA A 84 -0.05 2.26 -6.38
N ALA A 85 -0.01 1.95 -7.69
CA ALA A 85 -1.15 1.39 -8.41
C ALA A 85 -1.56 0.01 -7.84
N MET A 86 -0.58 -0.83 -7.51
CA MET A 86 -0.84 -2.13 -6.88
C MET A 86 -1.44 -1.98 -5.48
N ALA A 87 -0.95 -1.02 -4.68
CA ALA A 87 -1.50 -0.75 -3.35
C ALA A 87 -2.97 -0.30 -3.42
N ILE A 88 -3.31 0.56 -4.39
CA ILE A 88 -4.69 0.99 -4.64
C ILE A 88 -5.57 -0.20 -5.06
N ALA A 89 -5.12 -1.02 -6.01
CA ALA A 89 -5.87 -2.21 -6.44
C ALA A 89 -6.14 -3.18 -5.26
N ASN A 90 -5.13 -3.43 -4.42
CA ASN A 90 -5.28 -4.24 -3.21
C ASN A 90 -6.28 -3.63 -2.22
N ALA A 91 -6.23 -2.31 -2.04
CA ALA A 91 -7.16 -1.60 -1.16
C ALA A 91 -8.61 -1.69 -1.69
N SER A 92 -8.81 -1.54 -3.00
CA SER A 92 -10.13 -1.68 -3.65
C SER A 92 -10.68 -3.08 -3.48
N ALA A 93 -9.86 -4.12 -3.70
CA ALA A 93 -10.28 -5.50 -3.50
C ALA A 93 -10.66 -5.78 -2.04
N ALA A 94 -9.89 -5.25 -1.08
CA ALA A 94 -10.20 -5.38 0.34
C ALA A 94 -11.54 -4.72 0.72
N LEU A 95 -11.84 -3.55 0.14
CA LEU A 95 -13.11 -2.86 0.37
C LEU A 95 -14.29 -3.65 -0.22
N GLN A 96 -14.16 -4.13 -1.45
CA GLN A 96 -15.19 -4.92 -2.12
C GLN A 96 -15.48 -6.24 -1.38
N ALA A 97 -14.44 -6.93 -0.90
CA ALA A 97 -14.59 -8.14 -0.09
C ALA A 97 -15.33 -7.85 1.23
N ARG A 98 -15.07 -6.71 1.87
CA ARG A 98 -15.78 -6.31 3.09
C ARG A 98 -17.26 -6.04 2.81
N LEU A 99 -17.58 -5.35 1.72
CA LEU A 99 -18.97 -5.08 1.31
C LEU A 99 -19.73 -6.36 0.97
N SER A 100 -19.10 -7.30 0.25
CA SER A 100 -19.73 -8.57 -0.11
C SER A 100 -20.00 -9.46 1.11
N LEU A 101 -19.09 -9.48 2.08
CA LEU A 101 -19.29 -10.19 3.35
C LEU A 101 -20.44 -9.61 4.18
N GLN A 102 -20.62 -8.28 4.16
CA GLN A 102 -21.76 -7.64 4.83
C GLN A 102 -23.10 -7.93 4.14
N GLY A 103 -23.12 -7.99 2.81
CA GLY A 103 -24.33 -8.33 2.03
C GLY A 103 -24.74 -9.80 2.13
N ALA A 104 -23.80 -10.72 2.40
CA ALA A 104 -24.09 -12.15 2.55
C ALA A 104 -24.64 -12.53 3.95
N GLN A 105 -24.68 -11.61 4.91
CA GLN A 105 -25.21 -11.82 6.27
C GLN A 105 -26.53 -11.09 6.54
N ALA A 106 -27.21 -10.59 5.50
CA ALA A 106 -28.54 -9.97 5.54
C ALA A 106 -29.59 -10.88 4.88
#